data_AF-A0A3N0GWC1-F1
#
_entry.id   AF-A0A3N0GWC1-F1
#
_cell.length_a   1.000
_cell.length_b   1.000
_cell.length_c   1.000
_cell.angle_alpha   90.00
_cell.angle_beta   90.00
_cell.angle_gamma   90.00
#
_symmetry.space_group_name_H-M   'P 1'
#
loop_
_entity.id
_entity.type
_entity.pdbx_description
1 polymer ?
#
loop_
_entity_poly.entity_id
_entity_poly.type
_entity_poly.pdbx_seq_one_letter_code
_entity_poly.pdbx_strand_id
1 'polypeptide(L)'
;MAASRTPARRRQRSVRVSVAVVLLTVATAGVLAALPTQSPVVLSVSSVLALALGWASLRIMWTEVLQSRRENAADRAAAASAYKSLFSLRAAEHAEFTTAMTERLAESNLSVRELQGELVQAQRQLARTQREAGDAVTRVAELERSIETLRAERAAEEADALASWEAEGGPARGSVDELVSWEEKAAEIRAEQEQMTQAVKRA
;
A
#
# COMPACT_ATOMS: atom_id res chain seq x y z
N MET A 1 -21.63 8.89 -16.92
CA MET A 1 -21.84 8.05 -18.12
C MET A 1 -23.29 8.20 -18.55
N ALA A 2 -23.55 8.99 -19.60
CA ALA A 2 -24.91 9.25 -20.07
C ALA A 2 -25.44 8.01 -20.79
N ALA A 3 -26.56 7.45 -20.32
CA ALA A 3 -27.27 6.37 -21.00
C ALA A 3 -27.78 6.88 -22.35
N SER A 4 -27.14 6.45 -23.44
CA SER A 4 -27.62 6.66 -24.80
C SER A 4 -28.99 5.98 -24.94
N ARG A 5 -30.06 6.76 -24.89
CA ARG A 5 -31.41 6.28 -25.21
C ARG A 5 -31.41 5.83 -26.66
N THR A 6 -31.51 4.52 -26.89
CA THR A 6 -31.68 3.96 -28.23
C THR A 6 -32.91 4.62 -28.86
N PRO A 7 -32.79 5.35 -29.98
CA PRO A 7 -33.95 5.93 -30.63
C PRO A 7 -34.88 4.78 -31.00
N ALA A 8 -36.14 4.85 -30.56
CA ALA A 8 -37.18 3.94 -30.99
C ALA A 8 -37.25 4.05 -32.52
N ARG A 9 -36.64 3.10 -33.24
CA ARG A 9 -36.64 3.04 -34.70
C ARG A 9 -38.09 2.85 -35.13
N ARG A 10 -38.78 3.96 -35.42
CA ARG A 10 -40.05 3.94 -36.16
C ARG A 10 -39.75 3.19 -37.45
N ARG A 11 -40.20 1.93 -37.53
CA ARG A 11 -40.04 1.12 -38.73
C ARG A 11 -40.69 1.87 -39.89
N GLN A 12 -39.93 2.06 -40.95
CA GLN A 12 -40.40 2.67 -42.18
C GLN A 12 -41.60 1.86 -42.70
N ARG A 13 -42.68 2.54 -43.09
CA ARG A 13 -43.89 1.87 -43.59
C ARG A 13 -43.54 1.14 -44.89
N SER A 14 -43.83 -0.16 -44.95
CA SER A 14 -43.55 -0.98 -46.13
C SER A 14 -44.43 -0.54 -47.30
N VAL A 15 -43.79 -0.20 -48.42
CA VAL A 15 -44.47 0.20 -49.67
C VAL A 15 -45.44 -0.89 -50.14
N ARG A 16 -45.09 -2.17 -49.93
CA ARG A 16 -45.92 -3.32 -50.29
C ARG A 16 -47.24 -3.35 -49.52
N VAL A 17 -47.20 -3.00 -48.23
CA VAL A 17 -48.42 -2.90 -47.40
C VAL A 17 -49.29 -1.74 -47.88
N SER A 18 -48.69 -0.60 -48.21
CA SER A 18 -49.43 0.53 -48.79
C SER A 18 -50.12 0.16 -50.12
N VAL A 19 -49.41 -0.56 -51.01
CA VAL A 19 -50.00 -1.05 -52.28
C VAL A 19 -51.14 -2.01 -52.03
N ALA A 20 -50.98 -2.97 -51.11
CA ALA A 20 -52.03 -3.93 -50.75
C ALA A 20 -53.30 -3.23 -50.23
N VAL A 21 -53.13 -2.19 -49.40
CA VAL A 21 -54.23 -1.36 -48.89
C VAL A 21 -54.91 -0.59 -50.03
N VAL A 22 -54.13 0.04 -50.93
CA VAL A 22 -54.68 0.78 -52.08
C VAL A 22 -55.50 -0.15 -52.98
N LEU A 23 -55.00 -1.35 -53.30
CA LEU A 23 -55.74 -2.34 -54.10
C LEU A 23 -57.08 -2.71 -53.45
N LEU A 24 -57.08 -2.91 -52.12
CA LEU A 24 -58.30 -3.24 -51.37
C LEU A 24 -59.30 -2.07 -51.36
N THR A 25 -58.81 -0.83 -51.22
CA THR A 25 -59.67 0.36 -51.29
C THR A 25 -60.27 0.57 -52.68
N VAL A 26 -59.50 0.35 -53.76
CA VAL A 26 -59.97 0.45 -55.14
C VAL A 26 -61.02 -0.62 -55.43
N ALA A 27 -60.78 -1.86 -54.99
CA ALA A 27 -61.75 -2.95 -55.13
C ALA A 27 -63.08 -2.60 -54.45
N THR A 28 -63.02 -2.08 -53.22
CA THR A 28 -64.21 -1.70 -52.44
C THR A 28 -64.97 -0.54 -53.09
N ALA A 29 -64.25 0.50 -53.52
CA ALA A 29 -64.84 1.65 -54.20
C ALA A 29 -65.48 1.27 -55.54
N GLY A 30 -64.86 0.37 -56.30
CA GLY A 30 -65.40 -0.13 -57.57
C GLY A 30 -66.73 -0.85 -57.39
N VAL A 31 -66.85 -1.71 -56.37
CA VAL A 31 -68.11 -2.39 -56.05
C VAL A 31 -69.19 -1.38 -55.63
N LEU A 32 -68.85 -0.40 -54.78
CA LEU A 32 -69.79 0.64 -54.36
C LEU A 32 -70.30 1.49 -55.53
N ALA A 33 -69.43 1.83 -56.48
CA ALA A 33 -69.79 2.57 -57.69
C ALA A 33 -70.70 1.76 -58.64
N ALA A 34 -70.66 0.43 -58.59
CA ALA A 34 -71.51 -0.46 -59.39
C ALA A 34 -72.93 -0.64 -58.81
N LEU A 35 -73.17 -0.30 -57.54
CA LEU A 35 -74.51 -0.42 -56.92
C LEU A 35 -75.59 0.44 -57.59
N PRO A 36 -75.40 1.75 -57.85
CA PRO A 36 -76.46 2.61 -58.40
C PRO A 36 -76.82 2.30 -59.86
N THR A 37 -75.97 1.59 -60.61
CA THR A 37 -76.24 1.29 -62.03
C THR A 37 -77.31 0.22 -62.22
N GLN A 38 -77.66 -0.56 -61.19
CA GLN A 38 -78.64 -1.66 -61.22
C GLN A 38 -78.43 -2.71 -62.33
N SER A 39 -77.26 -2.71 -62.98
CA SER A 39 -76.94 -3.62 -64.08
C SER A 39 -76.27 -4.90 -63.56
N PRO A 40 -76.85 -6.09 -63.83
CA PRO A 40 -76.29 -7.35 -63.32
C PRO A 40 -74.92 -7.67 -63.94
N VAL A 41 -74.66 -7.22 -65.18
CA VAL A 41 -73.38 -7.43 -65.87
C VAL A 41 -72.28 -6.60 -65.20
N VAL A 42 -72.54 -5.32 -64.94
CA VAL A 42 -71.58 -4.42 -64.29
C VAL A 42 -71.25 -4.90 -62.88
N LEU A 43 -72.27 -5.35 -62.14
CA LEU A 43 -72.08 -5.89 -60.80
C LEU A 43 -71.26 -7.19 -60.83
N SER A 44 -71.55 -8.12 -61.74
CA SER A 44 -70.81 -9.38 -61.87
C SER A 44 -69.34 -9.15 -62.20
N VAL A 45 -69.04 -8.28 -63.17
CA VAL A 45 -67.65 -7.92 -63.54
C VAL A 45 -66.93 -7.27 -62.36
N SER A 46 -67.59 -6.35 -61.65
CA SER A 46 -67.02 -5.66 -60.49
C SER A 46 -66.72 -6.62 -59.34
N SER A 47 -67.60 -7.60 -59.08
CA SER A 47 -67.37 -8.65 -58.07
C SER A 47 -66.16 -9.53 -58.41
N VAL A 48 -66.01 -9.97 -59.66
CA VAL A 48 -64.85 -10.77 -60.09
C VAL A 48 -63.55 -9.97 -59.94
N LEU A 49 -63.53 -8.72 -60.38
CA LEU A 49 -62.38 -7.84 -60.20
C LEU A 49 -62.04 -7.60 -58.74
N ALA A 50 -63.04 -7.40 -57.88
CA ALA A 50 -62.84 -7.23 -56.45
C ALA A 50 -62.22 -8.48 -55.80
N LEU A 51 -62.65 -9.68 -56.19
CA LEU A 51 -62.05 -10.93 -55.73
C LEU A 51 -60.61 -11.08 -56.20
N ALA A 52 -60.31 -10.75 -57.45
CA ALA A 52 -58.95 -10.80 -58.00
C ALA A 52 -58.00 -9.84 -57.27
N LEU A 53 -58.44 -8.59 -57.04
CA LEU A 53 -57.68 -7.58 -56.30
C LEU A 53 -57.51 -7.95 -54.82
N GLY A 54 -58.56 -8.49 -54.19
CA GLY A 54 -58.51 -8.98 -52.81
C GLY A 54 -57.52 -10.14 -52.65
N TRP A 55 -57.53 -11.10 -53.57
CA TRP A 55 -56.58 -12.20 -53.60
C TRP A 55 -55.14 -11.72 -53.78
N ALA A 56 -54.90 -10.79 -54.72
CA ALA A 56 -53.59 -10.21 -54.94
C ALA A 56 -53.08 -9.47 -53.69
N SER A 57 -53.93 -8.65 -53.06
CA SER A 57 -53.63 -7.95 -51.81
C SER A 57 -53.25 -8.92 -50.68
N LEU A 58 -54.05 -9.98 -50.49
CA LEU A 58 -53.77 -11.01 -49.49
C LEU A 58 -52.43 -11.71 -49.75
N ARG A 59 -52.12 -12.03 -51.02
CA ARG A 59 -50.87 -12.70 -51.38
C ARG A 59 -49.65 -11.82 -51.09
N ILE A 60 -49.72 -10.52 -51.39
CA ILE A 60 -48.68 -9.54 -51.08
C ILE A 60 -48.50 -9.43 -49.56
N MET A 61 -49.59 -9.33 -48.80
CA MET A 61 -49.52 -9.22 -47.35
C MET A 61 -48.93 -10.49 -46.71
N TRP A 62 -49.29 -11.66 -47.23
CA TRP A 62 -48.77 -12.94 -46.76
C TRP A 62 -47.25 -13.06 -46.93
N THR A 63 -46.73 -12.74 -48.13
CA THR A 63 -45.28 -12.82 -48.37
C THR A 63 -44.51 -11.83 -47.51
N GLU A 64 -45.05 -10.63 -47.30
CA GLU A 64 -44.43 -9.62 -46.44
C GLU A 64 -44.38 -10.07 -44.98
N VAL A 65 -45.45 -10.66 -44.45
CA VAL A 65 -45.47 -11.20 -43.08
C VAL A 65 -44.44 -12.31 -42.92
N LEU A 66 -44.34 -13.22 -43.89
CA LEU A 66 -43.38 -14.32 -43.85
C LEU A 66 -41.93 -13.81 -43.91
N GLN A 67 -41.67 -12.83 -44.77
CA GLN A 67 -40.37 -12.17 -44.88
C GLN A 67 -40.01 -11.44 -43.58
N SER A 68 -40.94 -10.65 -43.04
CA SER A 68 -40.75 -9.92 -41.77
C SER A 68 -40.46 -10.86 -40.59
N ARG A 69 -41.12 -12.02 -40.54
CA ARG A 69 -40.82 -13.05 -39.51
C ARG A 69 -39.41 -13.62 -39.65
N ARG A 70 -38.95 -13.89 -40.88
CA ARG A 70 -37.59 -14.38 -41.15
C ARG A 70 -36.54 -13.35 -40.78
N GLU A 71 -36.72 -12.11 -41.20
CA GLU A 71 -35.81 -11.00 -40.86
C GLU A 71 -35.75 -10.80 -39.34
N ASN A 72 -36.88 -10.82 -38.64
CA ASN A 72 -36.91 -10.68 -37.19
C ASN A 72 -36.27 -11.87 -36.45
N ALA A 73 -36.29 -13.08 -37.04
CA ALA A 73 -35.55 -14.21 -36.49
C ALA A 73 -34.04 -14.07 -36.73
N ALA A 74 -33.64 -13.61 -37.92
CA ALA A 74 -32.25 -13.35 -38.27
C ALA A 74 -31.65 -12.22 -37.42
N ASP A 75 -32.37 -11.11 -37.24
CA ASP A 75 -31.96 -9.99 -36.38
C ASP A 75 -31.73 -10.45 -34.94
N ARG A 76 -32.63 -11.29 -34.39
CA ARG A 76 -32.49 -11.85 -33.05
C ARG A 76 -31.29 -12.79 -32.95
N ALA A 77 -31.05 -13.63 -33.96
CA ALA A 77 -29.88 -14.49 -34.01
C ALA A 77 -28.57 -13.67 -34.08
N ALA A 78 -28.54 -12.64 -34.92
CA ALA A 78 -27.40 -11.72 -35.03
C ALA A 78 -27.13 -11.00 -33.71
N ALA A 79 -28.17 -10.44 -33.07
CA ALA A 79 -28.05 -9.82 -31.76
C ALA A 79 -27.52 -10.79 -30.69
N ALA A 80 -28.05 -12.02 -30.64
CA ALA A 80 -27.57 -13.04 -29.71
C ALA A 80 -26.10 -13.41 -29.96
N SER A 81 -25.68 -13.52 -31.22
CA SER A 81 -24.27 -13.79 -31.56
C SER A 81 -23.33 -12.64 -31.17
N ALA A 82 -23.77 -11.39 -31.37
CA ALA A 82 -23.03 -10.21 -30.96
C ALA A 82 -22.88 -10.15 -29.43
N TYR A 83 -23.97 -10.37 -28.69
CA TYR A 83 -23.93 -10.45 -27.22
C TYR A 83 -23.02 -11.57 -26.73
N LYS A 84 -23.07 -12.75 -27.36
CA LYS A 84 -22.18 -13.87 -27.05
C LYS A 84 -20.71 -13.47 -27.20
N SER A 85 -20.34 -12.80 -28.29
CA SER A 85 -18.96 -12.37 -28.54
C SER A 85 -18.47 -11.32 -27.54
N LEU A 86 -19.32 -10.34 -27.20
CA LEU A 86 -19.00 -9.34 -26.18
C LEU A 86 -18.87 -9.96 -24.79
N PHE A 87 -19.72 -10.93 -24.47
CA PHE A 87 -19.66 -11.64 -23.21
C PHE A 87 -18.38 -12.48 -23.11
N SER A 88 -17.99 -13.21 -24.17
CA SER A 88 -16.76 -13.99 -24.16
C SER A 88 -15.51 -13.11 -24.01
N LEU A 89 -15.48 -11.95 -24.69
CA LEU A 89 -14.37 -11.00 -24.58
C LEU A 89 -14.26 -10.46 -23.15
N ARG A 90 -15.38 -9.97 -22.59
CA ARG A 90 -15.42 -9.45 -21.22
C ARG A 90 -15.11 -10.53 -20.18
N ALA A 91 -15.51 -11.77 -20.41
CA ALA A 91 -15.18 -12.89 -19.52
C ALA A 91 -13.67 -13.18 -19.51
N ALA A 92 -13.01 -13.12 -20.67
CA ALA A 92 -11.56 -13.26 -20.77
C ALA A 92 -10.84 -12.11 -20.05
N GLU A 93 -11.25 -10.85 -20.30
CA GLU A 93 -10.71 -9.67 -19.63
C GLU A 93 -10.88 -9.76 -18.09
N HIS A 94 -12.05 -10.20 -17.62
CA HIS A 94 -12.28 -10.39 -16.19
C HIS A 94 -11.41 -11.50 -15.60
N ALA A 95 -11.22 -12.61 -16.30
CA ALA A 95 -10.35 -13.69 -15.84
C ALA A 95 -8.88 -13.26 -15.75
N GLU A 96 -8.39 -12.50 -16.74
CA GLU A 96 -7.05 -11.92 -16.72
C GLU A 96 -6.90 -10.94 -15.56
N PHE A 97 -7.88 -10.04 -15.37
CA PHE A 97 -7.87 -9.09 -14.27
C PHE A 97 -7.88 -9.77 -12.89
N THR A 98 -8.74 -10.79 -12.70
CA THR A 98 -8.79 -11.50 -11.41
C THR A 98 -7.48 -12.23 -11.15
N THR A 99 -6.90 -12.87 -12.16
CA THR A 99 -5.61 -13.58 -12.03
C THR A 99 -4.49 -12.62 -11.63
N ALA A 100 -4.34 -11.50 -12.35
CA ALA A 100 -3.33 -10.50 -12.05
C ALA A 100 -3.51 -9.89 -10.65
N MET A 101 -4.76 -9.63 -10.23
CA MET A 101 -5.03 -9.10 -8.89
C MET A 101 -4.74 -10.13 -7.80
N THR A 102 -5.06 -11.41 -8.02
CA THR A 102 -4.75 -12.48 -7.05
C THR A 102 -3.25 -12.67 -6.89
N GLU A 103 -2.48 -12.59 -7.97
CA GLU A 103 -1.01 -12.69 -7.93
C GLU A 103 -0.41 -11.51 -7.16
N ARG A 104 -0.83 -10.27 -7.49
CA ARG A 104 -0.38 -9.07 -6.78
C ARG A 104 -0.72 -9.10 -5.29
N LEU A 105 -1.90 -9.63 -4.93
CA LEU A 105 -2.29 -9.78 -3.53
C LEU A 105 -1.43 -10.83 -2.82
N ALA A 106 -1.09 -11.94 -3.49
CA ALA A 106 -0.20 -12.96 -2.96
C ALA A 106 1.22 -12.40 -2.70
N GLU A 107 1.76 -11.65 -3.67
CA GLU A 107 3.06 -10.97 -3.54
C GLU A 107 3.06 -9.98 -2.37
N SER A 108 2.05 -9.11 -2.31
CA SER A 108 1.88 -8.15 -1.21
C SER A 108 1.81 -8.85 0.16
N ASN A 109 1.04 -9.93 0.27
CA ASN A 109 0.95 -10.70 1.51
C ASN A 109 2.28 -11.35 1.91
N LEU A 110 3.08 -11.79 0.93
CA LEU A 110 4.41 -12.34 1.16
C LEU A 110 5.33 -11.25 1.72
N SER A 111 5.40 -10.09 1.07
CA SER A 111 6.20 -8.95 1.54
C SER A 111 5.78 -8.50 2.94
N VAL A 112 4.47 -8.47 3.24
CA VAL A 112 3.98 -8.14 4.60
C VAL A 112 4.48 -9.16 5.63
N ARG A 113 4.49 -10.45 5.30
CA ARG A 113 5.00 -11.50 6.21
C ARG A 113 6.51 -11.40 6.43
N GLU A 114 7.26 -11.08 5.38
CA GLU A 114 8.71 -10.85 5.49
C GLU A 114 9.01 -9.66 6.40
N LEU A 115 8.37 -8.51 6.16
CA LEU A 115 8.51 -7.32 7.00
C LEU A 115 8.11 -7.56 8.45
N GLN A 116 7.05 -8.34 8.70
CA GLN A 116 6.66 -8.76 10.04
C GLN A 116 7.74 -9.64 10.69
N GLY A 117 8.33 -10.56 9.93
CA GLY A 117 9.44 -11.40 10.38
C GLY A 117 10.68 -10.59 10.77
N GLU A 118 11.11 -9.68 9.91
CA GLU A 118 12.23 -8.76 10.17
C GLU A 118 11.97 -7.87 11.38
N LEU A 119 10.75 -7.34 11.53
CA LEU A 119 10.37 -6.53 12.68
C LEU A 119 10.49 -7.31 13.99
N VAL A 120 10.01 -8.56 14.02
CA VAL A 120 10.13 -9.43 15.20
C VAL A 120 11.61 -9.74 15.51
N GLN A 121 12.44 -9.95 14.48
CA GLN A 121 13.88 -10.16 14.67
C GLN A 121 14.57 -8.90 15.22
N ALA A 122 14.25 -7.72 14.68
CA ALA A 122 14.76 -6.44 15.16
C ALA A 122 14.36 -6.17 16.62
N GLN A 123 13.11 -6.45 16.98
CA GLN A 123 12.63 -6.34 18.37
C GLN A 123 13.37 -7.29 19.32
N ARG A 124 13.63 -8.54 18.88
CA ARG A 124 14.42 -9.49 19.68
C ARG A 124 15.86 -9.03 19.86
N GLN A 125 16.48 -8.48 18.81
CA GLN A 125 17.84 -7.96 18.89
C GLN A 125 17.92 -6.75 19.83
N LEU A 126 16.95 -5.83 19.73
CA LEU A 126 16.85 -4.69 20.63
C LEU A 126 16.62 -5.11 22.09
N ALA A 127 15.79 -6.13 22.33
CA ALA A 127 15.61 -6.67 23.68
C ALA A 127 16.90 -7.32 24.23
N ARG A 128 17.71 -7.96 23.38
CA ARG A 128 19.01 -8.52 23.78
C ARG A 128 20.01 -7.43 24.12
N THR A 129 20.17 -6.42 23.25
CA THR A 129 21.09 -5.31 23.50
C THR A 129 20.68 -4.49 24.72
N GLN A 130 19.37 -4.32 24.98
CA GLN A 130 18.89 -3.70 26.21
C GLN A 130 19.24 -4.50 27.46
N ARG A 131 19.13 -5.84 27.42
CA ARG A 131 19.55 -6.69 28.55
C ARG A 131 21.05 -6.63 28.78
N GLU A 132 21.84 -6.76 27.72
CA GLU A 132 23.31 -6.67 27.79
C GLU A 132 23.76 -5.31 28.33
N ALA A 133 23.13 -4.22 27.89
CA ALA A 133 23.38 -2.88 28.43
C ALA A 133 23.00 -2.78 29.91
N GLY A 134 21.85 -3.36 30.31
CA GLY A 134 21.45 -3.42 31.72
C GLY A 134 22.46 -4.18 32.58
N ASP A 135 22.93 -5.35 32.12
CA ASP A 135 23.95 -6.16 32.80
C ASP A 135 25.30 -5.46 32.86
N ALA A 136 25.68 -4.70 31.83
CA ALA A 136 26.89 -3.88 31.85
C ALA A 136 26.79 -2.75 32.89
N VAL A 137 25.65 -2.07 32.98
CA VAL A 137 25.40 -1.02 33.97
C VAL A 137 25.45 -1.59 35.39
N THR A 138 24.86 -2.75 35.65
CA THR A 138 24.92 -3.37 36.98
C THR A 138 26.34 -3.78 37.36
N ARG A 139 27.13 -4.33 36.42
CA ARG A 139 28.56 -4.65 36.63
C ARG A 139 29.39 -3.40 36.89
N VAL A 140 29.17 -2.31 36.16
CA VAL A 140 29.86 -1.04 36.41
C VAL A 140 29.55 -0.53 37.80
N ALA A 141 28.28 -0.55 38.23
CA ALA A 141 27.88 -0.14 39.58
C ALA A 141 28.48 -1.05 40.68
N GLU A 142 28.63 -2.35 40.43
CA GLU A 142 29.31 -3.27 41.35
C GLU A 142 30.80 -2.98 41.44
N LEU A 143 31.47 -2.78 40.30
CA LEU A 143 32.89 -2.42 40.24
C LEU A 143 33.14 -1.07 40.93
N GLU A 144 32.31 -0.05 40.69
CA GLU A 144 32.40 1.24 41.37
C GLU A 144 32.30 1.10 42.90
N ARG A 145 31.35 0.28 43.39
CA ARG A 145 31.27 -0.03 44.83
C ARG A 145 32.53 -0.71 45.35
N SER A 146 33.06 -1.70 44.63
CA SER A 146 34.28 -2.41 45.04
C SER A 146 35.51 -1.50 45.06
N ILE A 147 35.60 -0.56 44.12
CA ILE A 147 36.67 0.45 44.09
C ILE A 147 36.53 1.37 45.30
N GLU A 148 35.31 1.81 45.62
CA GLU A 148 35.06 2.68 46.77
C GLU A 148 35.40 1.99 48.10
N THR A 149 35.04 0.71 48.26
CA THR A 149 35.42 -0.06 49.45
C THR A 149 36.93 -0.21 49.57
N LEU A 150 37.64 -0.53 48.48
CA LEU A 150 39.11 -0.62 48.48
C LEU A 150 39.78 0.72 48.77
N ARG A 151 39.22 1.84 48.30
CA ARG A 151 39.71 3.18 48.63
C ARG A 151 39.51 3.50 50.10
N ALA A 152 38.36 3.14 50.66
CA ALA A 152 38.08 3.33 52.08
C ALA A 152 39.00 2.46 52.96
N GLU A 153 39.25 1.20 52.58
CA GLU A 153 40.20 0.31 53.25
C GLU A 153 41.62 0.89 53.22
N ARG A 154 42.11 1.33 52.06
CA ARG A 154 43.42 2.00 51.97
C ARG A 154 43.49 3.28 52.81
N ALA A 155 42.46 4.10 52.80
CA ALA A 155 42.42 5.31 53.60
C ALA A 155 42.43 5.00 55.11
N ALA A 156 41.78 3.91 55.54
CA ALA A 156 41.82 3.43 56.91
C ALA A 156 43.21 2.88 57.27
N GLU A 157 43.83 2.07 56.40
CA GLU A 157 45.21 1.59 56.57
C GLU A 157 46.22 2.76 56.65
N GLU A 158 46.09 3.77 55.80
CA GLU A 158 46.91 4.98 55.83
C GLU A 158 46.68 5.78 57.12
N ALA A 159 45.44 5.89 57.58
CA ALA A 159 45.11 6.56 58.84
C ALA A 159 45.64 5.79 60.06
N ASP A 160 45.55 4.46 60.08
CA ASP A 160 46.11 3.60 61.11
C ASP A 160 47.64 3.65 61.10
N ALA A 161 48.26 3.66 59.91
CA ALA A 161 49.70 3.83 59.75
C ALA A 161 50.14 5.20 60.29
N LEU A 162 49.43 6.29 59.96
CA LEU A 162 49.68 7.63 60.51
C LEU A 162 49.50 7.65 62.04
N ALA A 163 48.44 7.05 62.56
CA ALA A 163 48.18 6.98 64.00
C ALA A 163 49.25 6.15 64.74
N SER A 164 49.73 5.05 64.15
CA SER A 164 50.83 4.26 64.69
C SER A 164 52.14 5.03 64.69
N TRP A 165 52.40 5.80 63.63
CA TRP A 165 53.56 6.68 63.52
C TRP A 165 53.48 7.84 64.54
N GLU A 166 52.29 8.38 64.81
CA GLU A 166 52.07 9.37 65.88
C GLU A 166 52.23 8.74 67.28
N ALA A 167 51.73 7.52 67.50
CA ALA A 167 51.80 6.81 68.78
C ALA A 167 53.21 6.31 69.14
N GLU A 168 54.02 5.92 68.15
CA GLU A 168 55.45 5.62 68.32
C GLU A 168 56.30 6.88 68.59
N GLY A 169 55.66 8.04 68.74
CA GLY A 169 56.34 9.30 69.00
C GLY A 169 56.89 9.90 67.72
N GLY A 170 56.00 10.05 66.71
CA GLY A 170 56.27 10.74 65.46
C GLY A 170 57.10 11.99 65.73
N PRO A 171 58.12 12.25 64.87
CA PRO A 171 59.44 12.67 65.27
C PRO A 171 59.39 13.44 66.56
N ALA A 172 59.93 12.84 67.63
CA ALA A 172 60.26 13.54 68.86
C ALA A 172 60.65 14.97 68.50
N ARG A 173 60.17 15.97 69.24
CA ARG A 173 60.60 17.38 69.06
C ARG A 173 62.14 17.52 68.87
N GLY A 174 62.90 16.51 69.28
CA GLY A 174 64.29 16.23 68.90
C GLY A 174 64.66 16.14 67.41
N SER A 175 63.82 15.80 66.42
CA SER A 175 64.28 15.74 65.00
C SER A 175 64.38 17.13 64.37
N VAL A 176 63.50 18.05 64.77
CA VAL A 176 63.57 19.45 64.36
C VAL A 176 64.70 20.15 65.14
N ASP A 177 64.87 19.84 66.44
CA ASP A 177 66.03 20.30 67.22
C ASP A 177 67.36 19.74 66.68
N GLU A 178 67.39 18.49 66.20
CA GLU A 178 68.56 17.91 65.55
C GLU A 178 68.86 18.65 64.25
N LEU A 179 67.87 18.86 63.38
CA LEU A 179 68.07 19.63 62.13
C LEU A 179 68.60 21.05 62.40
N VAL A 180 68.12 21.73 63.44
CA VAL A 180 68.64 23.04 63.87
C VAL A 180 70.07 22.92 64.40
N SER A 181 70.39 21.88 65.17
CA SER A 181 71.77 21.63 65.65
C SER A 181 72.74 21.27 64.51
N TRP A 182 72.26 20.61 63.46
CA TRP A 182 73.03 20.33 62.25
C TRP A 182 73.25 21.60 61.43
N GLU A 183 72.29 22.53 61.38
CA GLU A 183 72.48 23.86 60.80
C GLU A 183 73.49 24.71 61.58
N GLU A 184 73.45 24.69 62.93
CA GLU A 184 74.45 25.36 63.76
C GLU A 184 75.86 24.77 63.57
N LYS A 185 76.01 23.44 63.56
CA LYS A 185 77.28 22.78 63.24
C LYS A 185 77.77 23.10 61.83
N ALA A 186 76.87 23.18 60.85
CA ALA A 186 77.22 23.55 59.48
C ALA A 186 77.63 25.02 59.36
N ALA A 187 77.16 25.90 60.26
CA ALA A 187 77.62 27.28 60.36
C ALA A 187 78.99 27.37 61.03
N GLU A 188 79.24 26.58 62.08
CA GLU A 188 80.52 26.51 62.79
C GLU A 188 81.66 25.99 61.89
N ILE A 189 81.42 24.92 61.12
CA ILE A 189 82.38 24.39 60.14
C ILE A 189 82.69 25.44 59.05
N ARG A 190 81.68 26.22 58.61
CA ARG A 190 81.90 27.31 57.65
C ARG A 190 82.77 28.42 58.23
N ALA A 191 82.57 28.78 59.50
CA ALA A 191 83.38 29.78 60.18
C ALA A 191 84.83 29.30 60.39
N GLU A 192 85.05 28.02 60.73
CA GLU A 192 86.39 27.42 60.80
C GLU A 192 87.09 27.41 59.44
N GLN A 193 86.37 27.07 58.35
CA GLN A 193 86.96 27.13 57.01
C GLN A 193 87.33 28.55 56.60
N GLU A 194 86.52 29.56 56.91
CA GLU A 194 86.87 30.96 56.66
C GLU A 194 88.11 31.41 57.46
N GLN A 195 88.24 30.99 58.73
CA GLN A 195 89.43 31.27 59.54
C GLN A 195 90.68 30.55 59.00
N MET A 196 90.56 29.29 58.58
CA MET A 196 91.65 28.53 57.99
C MET A 196 92.08 29.14 56.64
N THR A 197 91.13 29.66 55.86
CA THR A 197 91.41 30.37 54.61
C THR A 197 92.07 31.74 54.86
N GLN A 198 91.74 32.43 55.96
CA GLN A 198 92.42 33.67 56.37
C GLN A 198 93.82 33.43 56.95
N ALA A 199 94.04 32.31 57.65
CA ALA A 199 95.37 31.91 58.15
C ALA A 199 96.32 31.54 57.00
N VAL A 200 95.84 30.85 55.97
CA VAL A 200 96.61 30.55 54.75
C VAL A 200 96.90 31.80 53.91
N LYS A 201 96.06 32.85 53.97
CA LYS A 201 96.32 34.15 53.31
C LYS A 201 97.28 35.07 54.09
N ARG A 202 97.67 34.72 55.32
CA ARG A 202 98.61 35.49 56.17
C ARG A 202 99.98 34.83 56.35
N ALA A 203 100.22 33.68 55.71
CA ALA A 203 101.53 33.02 55.57
C ALA A 203 102.07 33.22 54.15
#